data_AF-A0A4Q4BS12-F1
#
_entry.id   AF-A0A4Q4BS12-F1
#
_cell.length_a   1.000
_cell.length_b   1.000
_cell.length_c   1.000
_cell.angle_alpha   90.00
_cell.angle_beta   90.00
_cell.angle_gamma   90.00
#
_symmetry.space_group_name_H-M   'P 1'
#
loop_
_entity.id
_entity.type
_entity.pdbx_description
1 polymer ?
#
loop_
_entity_poly.entity_id
_entity_poly.type
_entity_poly.pdbx_seq_one_letter_code
_entity_poly.pdbx_strand_id
1 'polypeptide(L)' 'AATGDHQTANAKGLVDAAAAVVVPEKALDAGALAGHIAAILEDPHRAEGMARAALGEGKPDATARLVALVEELGGETQ' A
#
# COMPACT_ATOMS: atom_id res chain seq x y z
N ALA A 1 -1.49 -7.11 21.56
CA ALA A 1 -0.52 -6.55 20.62
C ALA A 1 -1.13 -6.59 19.22
N ALA A 2 -0.84 -5.61 18.37
CA ALA A 2 -1.19 -5.63 16.95
C ALA A 2 -0.21 -6.57 16.20
N THR A 3 -0.18 -7.83 16.62
CA THR A 3 0.97 -8.74 16.48
C THR A 3 1.02 -9.45 15.13
N GLY A 4 2.05 -9.11 14.36
CA GLY A 4 2.60 -9.94 13.28
C GLY A 4 2.09 -9.62 11.89
N ASP A 5 0.83 -9.98 11.60
CA ASP A 5 0.35 -10.09 10.21
C ASP A 5 -0.48 -8.89 9.71
N HIS A 6 -0.80 -7.95 10.59
CA HIS A 6 -1.55 -6.74 10.22
C HIS A 6 -0.82 -5.90 9.16
N GLN A 7 0.52 -5.91 9.17
CA GLN A 7 1.29 -5.20 8.15
C GLN A 7 1.23 -5.90 6.78
N THR A 8 1.03 -7.22 6.74
CA THR A 8 0.75 -7.93 5.49
C THR A 8 -0.57 -7.49 4.89
N ALA A 9 -1.61 -7.31 5.71
CA ALA A 9 -2.90 -6.79 5.26
C ALA A 9 -2.78 -5.35 4.70
N ASN A 10 -2.00 -4.49 5.39
CA ASN A 10 -1.72 -3.13 4.91
C ASN A 10 -0.95 -3.12 3.58
N ALA A 11 0.01 -4.03 3.42
CA ALA A 11 0.82 -4.12 2.21
C ALA A 11 0.06 -4.77 1.03
N LYS A 12 -0.91 -5.64 1.31
CA LYS A 12 -1.61 -6.45 0.30
C LYS A 12 -2.20 -5.62 -0.83
N GLY A 13 -2.86 -4.49 -0.52
CA GLY A 13 -3.46 -3.63 -1.56
C GLY A 13 -2.43 -3.14 -2.58
N LEU A 14 -1.28 -2.67 -2.09
CA LEU A 14 -0.20 -2.20 -2.96
C LEU A 14 0.49 -3.35 -3.71
N VAL A 15 0.67 -4.52 -3.08
CA VAL A 15 1.28 -5.69 -3.74
C VAL A 15 0.40 -6.22 -4.86
N ASP A 16 -0.91 -6.40 -4.59
CA ASP A 16 -1.89 -6.88 -5.57
C ASP A 16 -1.98 -5.92 -6.77
N ALA A 17 -1.82 -4.61 -6.54
CA ALA A 17 -1.76 -3.59 -7.57
C ALA A 17 -0.39 -3.51 -8.30
N ALA A 18 0.58 -4.36 -7.98
CA ALA A 18 1.96 -4.28 -8.46
C ALA A 18 2.68 -2.95 -8.13
N ALA A 19 2.24 -2.26 -7.08
CA ALA A 19 2.79 -1.00 -6.60
C ALA A 19 3.91 -1.18 -5.55
N ALA A 20 4.02 -2.35 -4.92
CA ALA A 20 5.00 -2.62 -3.86
C ALA A 20 5.55 -4.04 -3.89
N VAL A 21 6.71 -4.23 -3.27
CA VAL A 21 7.30 -5.55 -2.97
C VAL A 21 7.26 -5.76 -1.46
N VAL A 22 6.71 -6.88 -1.01
CA VAL A 22 6.77 -7.28 0.40
C VAL A 22 8.05 -8.04 0.67
N VAL A 23 8.80 -7.58 1.68
CA VAL A 23 9.95 -8.29 2.24
C VAL A 23 9.52 -8.88 3.57
N PRO A 24 9.46 -10.22 3.72
CA PRO A 24 9.19 -10.85 5.00
C PRO A 24 10.25 -10.44 6.03
N GLU A 25 9.86 -10.19 7.28
CA GLU A 25 10.77 -9.73 8.34
C GLU A 25 12.00 -10.64 8.51
N LYS A 26 11.81 -11.96 8.43
CA LYS A 26 12.90 -12.96 8.47
C LYS A 26 13.92 -12.86 7.31
N ALA A 27 13.56 -12.17 6.24
CA ALA A 27 14.38 -11.95 5.05
C ALA A 27 14.83 -10.48 4.93
N LEU A 28 14.47 -9.64 5.91
CA LEU A 28 14.84 -8.24 5.92
C LEU A 28 16.23 -8.07 6.56
N ASP A 29 17.20 -7.80 5.70
CA ASP A 29 18.51 -7.29 6.09
C ASP A 29 18.92 -6.12 5.18
N ALA A 30 20.04 -5.46 5.51
CA ALA A 30 20.51 -4.31 4.76
C ALA A 30 20.81 -4.62 3.29
N GLY A 31 21.33 -5.82 3.00
CA GLY A 31 21.66 -6.24 1.63
C GLY A 31 20.42 -6.55 0.81
N ALA A 32 19.47 -7.28 1.39
CA ALA A 32 18.18 -7.57 0.77
C ALA A 32 17.40 -6.28 0.47
N LEU A 33 17.34 -5.34 1.43
CA LEU A 33 16.69 -4.05 1.24
C LEU A 33 17.36 -3.23 0.13
N ALA A 34 18.69 -3.11 0.16
CA ALA A 34 19.43 -2.40 -0.88
C ALA A 34 19.23 -3.02 -2.27
N GLY A 35 19.23 -4.36 -2.36
CA GLY A 35 18.99 -5.08 -3.60
C GLY A 35 17.58 -4.83 -4.17
N HIS A 36 16.55 -4.78 -3.32
CA HIS A 36 15.20 -4.43 -3.76
C HIS A 36 15.11 -2.99 -4.27
N ILE A 37 15.75 -2.04 -3.58
CA ILE A 37 15.79 -0.63 -4.00
C ILE A 37 16.51 -0.50 -5.35
N ALA A 38 17.69 -1.10 -5.50
CA ALA A 38 18.46 -1.07 -6.74
C ALA A 38 17.66 -1.69 -7.90
N ALA A 39 17.07 -2.86 -7.71
CA ALA A 39 16.29 -3.54 -8.74
C ALA A 39 15.04 -2.77 -9.20
N ILE A 40 14.53 -1.83 -8.40
CA ILE A 40 13.45 -0.92 -8.80
C ILE A 40 14.04 0.29 -9.55
N LEU A 41 15.07 0.92 -9.00
CA LEU A 41 15.59 2.18 -9.53
C LEU A 41 16.48 2.02 -10.78
N GLU A 42 17.10 0.86 -10.98
CA GLU A 42 17.90 0.53 -12.16
C GLU A 42 17.04 0.15 -13.38
N ASP A 43 15.74 -0.07 -13.19
CA ASP A 43 14.76 -0.31 -14.25
C ASP A 43 13.73 0.83 -14.29
N PRO A 44 13.92 1.84 -15.16
CA PRO A 44 13.00 2.98 -15.27
C PRO A 44 11.57 2.57 -15.59
N HIS A 45 11.36 1.52 -16.40
CA HIS A 45 10.02 1.07 -16.76
C HIS A 45 9.30 0.46 -15.57
N ARG A 46 10.02 -0.33 -14.77
CA ARG A 46 9.51 -0.87 -13.51
C ARG A 46 9.20 0.25 -12.52
N ALA A 47 10.12 1.21 -12.33
CA ALA A 47 9.91 2.32 -11.41
C ALA A 47 8.66 3.15 -11.78
N GLU A 48 8.51 3.52 -13.05
CA GLU A 48 7.32 4.24 -13.54
C GLU A 48 6.03 3.42 -13.40
N GLY A 49 6.08 2.11 -13.69
CA GLY A 49 4.95 1.21 -13.52
C GLY A 49 4.47 1.16 -12.07
N MET A 50 5.39 0.93 -11.14
CA MET A 50 5.11 0.89 -9.71
C MET A 50 4.59 2.25 -9.20
N ALA A 51 5.15 3.37 -9.66
CA ALA A 51 4.70 4.70 -9.27
C ALA A 51 3.26 4.99 -9.74
N ARG A 52 2.93 4.64 -10.99
CA ARG A 52 1.55 4.78 -11.52
C ARG A 52 0.57 3.89 -10.77
N ALA A 53 0.94 2.65 -10.49
CA ALA A 53 0.13 1.73 -9.71
C ALA A 53 -0.12 2.26 -8.29
N ALA A 54 0.92 2.72 -7.60
CA ALA A 54 0.82 3.30 -6.26
C ALA A 54 -0.10 4.53 -6.24
N LEU A 55 -0.01 5.39 -7.26
CA LEU A 55 -0.88 6.56 -7.40
C LEU A 55 -2.35 6.14 -7.58
N GLY A 56 -2.61 5.06 -8.32
CA GLY A 56 -3.95 4.51 -8.54
C GLY A 56 -4.62 3.96 -7.28
N GLU A 57 -3.85 3.49 -6.31
CA GLU A 57 -4.36 3.00 -5.02
C GLU A 57 -4.71 4.14 -4.03
N GLY A 58 -4.38 5.39 -4.39
CA GLY A 58 -4.75 6.56 -3.60
C GLY A 58 -6.26 6.72 -3.49
N LYS A 59 -6.74 7.06 -2.29
CA LYS A 59 -8.15 7.40 -2.03
C LYS A 59 -8.26 8.89 -1.69
N PRO A 60 -8.22 9.80 -2.68
CA PRO A 60 -8.23 11.24 -2.43
C PRO A 60 -9.52 11.73 -1.73
N ASP A 61 -10.59 10.97 -1.85
CA ASP A 61 -11.91 11.22 -1.25
C ASP A 61 -12.16 10.40 0.03
N ALA A 62 -11.13 9.76 0.60
CA ALA A 62 -11.27 8.86 1.75
C ALA A 62 -12.04 9.49 2.92
N THR A 63 -11.78 10.76 3.24
CA THR A 63 -12.48 11.49 4.29
C THR A 63 -13.97 11.65 3.98
N ALA A 64 -14.32 12.05 2.75
CA ALA A 64 -15.72 12.21 2.35
C ALA A 64 -16.48 10.89 2.41
N ARG A 65 -15.84 9.80 1.96
CA ARG A 65 -16.40 8.44 2.05
C ARG A 65 -16.61 7.99 3.49
N LEU A 66 -15.67 8.33 4.38
CA LEU A 66 -15.78 8.01 5.80
C LEU A 66 -16.93 8.79 6.45
N VAL A 67 -17.08 10.08 6.14
CA VAL A 67 -18.20 10.90 6.61
C VAL A 67 -19.52 10.31 6.18
N ALA A 68 -19.70 10.00 4.89
CA ALA A 68 -20.93 9.41 4.36
C ALA A 68 -21.28 8.08 5.07
N LEU A 69 -20.29 7.24 5.36
CA LEU A 69 -20.51 5.99 6.10
C LEU A 69 -20.99 6.22 7.53
N VAL A 70 -20.44 7.24 8.22
CA VAL A 70 -20.85 7.60 9.58
C VAL A 70 -22.28 8.16 9.58
N GLU A 71 -22.62 9.01 8.62
CA GLU A 71 -23.98 9.56 8.45
C GLU A 71 -25.01 8.45 8.17
N GLU A 72 -24.68 7.51 7.29
CA GLU A 72 -25.53 6.33 6.98
C GLU A 72 -25.82 5.49 8.24
N LEU A 73 -24.78 5.21 9.03
CA LEU A 73 -24.91 4.43 10.27
C LEU A 73 -25.62 5.20 11.38
N GLY A 74 -25.47 6.52 11.41
CA GLY A 74 -26.07 7.42 12.40
C GLY A 74 -27.57 7.68 12.20
N GLY A 75 -28.12 7.34 11.03
CA GLY A 75 -29.55 7.50 10.73
C GLY A 75 -29.96 8.93 10.35
N GLU A 76 -29.01 9.85 10.19
CA GLU A 76 -29.28 11.18 9.64
C GLU A 76 -29.29 11.10 8.11
N THR A 77 -30.34 10.48 7.57
CA THR A 77 -30.69 10.70 6.15
C THR A 77 -31.30 12.11 6.08
N GLN A 78 -30.55 13.07 5.55
CA GLN A 78 -31.16 14.30 5.01
C GLN A 78 -31.88 13.98 3.69
#